data_AF-A0A061QRG7-F1
#
_entry.id   AF-A0A061QRG7-F1
#
_cell.length_a   1.000
_cell.length_b   1.000
_cell.length_c   1.000
_cell.angle_alpha   90.00
_cell.angle_beta   90.00
_cell.angle_gamma   90.00
#
_symmetry.space_group_name_H-M   'P 1'
#
loop_
_entity.id
_entity.type
_entity.pdbx_description
1 polymer ?
#
loop_
_entity_poly.entity_id
_entity_poly.type
_entity_poly.pdbx_seq_one_letter_code
_entity_poly.pdbx_strand_id
1 'polypeptide(L)'
;MSFYPRLAILLSGRRSIVHDAEYEAGMLSNVISLHCYGLMDQVTPPEKSVSLQKLFENAGSDLVHEFKHRRGHIIPSSDEVFRAQMLKCIEEAATAIKL
;
A
#
# COMPACT_ATOMS: atom_id res chain seq x y z
N MET A 1 7.45 -20.75 13.37
CA MET A 1 7.28 -19.31 13.04
C MET A 1 6.56 -19.25 11.72
N SER A 2 5.29 -18.83 11.73
CA SER A 2 4.52 -18.64 10.51
C SER A 2 5.01 -17.36 9.81
N PHE A 3 5.32 -17.44 8.52
CA PHE A 3 5.74 -16.31 7.70
C PHE A 3 4.52 -15.42 7.44
N TYR A 4 4.37 -14.34 8.21
CA TYR A 4 3.37 -13.31 7.89
C TYR A 4 4.01 -12.29 6.95
N PRO A 5 3.42 -12.02 5.76
CA PRO A 5 3.92 -10.96 4.91
C PRO A 5 3.77 -9.61 5.63
N ARG A 6 4.89 -8.97 5.96
CA ARG A 6 4.93 -7.67 6.67
C ARG A 6 4.85 -6.46 5.73
N LEU A 7 4.54 -6.67 4.45
CA LEU A 7 4.51 -5.63 3.42
C LEU A 7 3.25 -5.76 2.54
N ALA A 8 2.54 -4.65 2.36
CA ALA A 8 1.44 -4.49 1.43
C ALA A 8 1.70 -3.34 0.44
N ILE A 9 1.82 -3.65 -0.85
CA ILE A 9 1.89 -2.63 -1.91
C ILE A 9 0.54 -2.56 -2.60
N LEU A 10 -0.14 -1.43 -2.49
CA LEU A 10 -1.51 -1.22 -2.94
C LEU A 10 -1.55 -0.20 -4.07
N LEU A 11 -1.80 -0.69 -5.28
CA LEU A 11 -1.89 0.13 -6.48
C LEU A 11 -3.37 0.43 -6.80
N SER A 12 -3.71 1.72 -6.85
CA SER A 12 -5.02 2.22 -7.31
C SER A 12 -6.24 1.63 -6.59
N GLY A 13 -6.10 1.34 -5.29
CA GLY A 13 -7.19 1.33 -4.30
C GLY A 13 -8.48 0.56 -4.62
N ARG A 14 -8.43 -0.55 -5.37
CA ARG A 14 -9.62 -1.40 -5.52
C ARG A 14 -9.90 -2.17 -4.22
N ARG A 15 -11.11 -1.99 -3.67
CA ARG A 15 -11.65 -2.82 -2.57
C ARG A 15 -11.95 -4.27 -2.97
N SER A 16 -11.91 -4.58 -4.26
CA SER A 16 -12.31 -5.85 -4.83
C SER A 16 -11.24 -6.35 -5.79
N ILE A 17 -10.89 -7.64 -5.64
CA ILE A 17 -9.99 -8.48 -6.43
C ILE A 17 -8.59 -8.66 -5.81
N VAL A 18 -8.50 -9.47 -4.76
CA VAL A 18 -7.85 -10.79 -4.81
C VAL A 18 -8.69 -11.71 -3.92
N HIS A 19 -9.19 -12.84 -4.44
CA HIS A 19 -9.87 -13.86 -3.63
C HIS A 19 -8.90 -14.59 -2.67
N ASP A 20 -7.60 -14.32 -2.79
CA ASP A 20 -6.51 -14.98 -2.07
C ASP A 20 -5.85 -14.10 -1.00
N ALA A 21 -6.30 -12.86 -0.83
CA ALA A 21 -5.88 -12.04 0.31
C ALA A 21 -6.85 -12.29 1.47
N GLU A 22 -6.57 -13.32 2.26
CA GLU A 22 -7.23 -13.51 3.56
C GLU A 22 -6.76 -12.42 4.53
N TYR A 23 -7.51 -11.31 4.56
CA TYR A 23 -7.41 -10.34 5.65
C TYR A 23 -8.04 -10.97 6.89
N GLU A 24 -7.26 -11.75 7.64
CA GLU A 24 -7.71 -12.32 8.91
C GLU A 24 -8.19 -11.18 9.83
N ALA A 25 -9.47 -11.21 10.21
CA ALA A 25 -10.15 -10.17 10.99
C ALA A 25 -10.13 -8.72 10.42
N GLY A 26 -9.82 -8.54 9.13
CA GLY A 26 -9.83 -7.22 8.47
C GLY A 26 -8.72 -6.27 8.92
N MET A 27 -7.76 -6.72 9.74
CA MET A 27 -6.64 -5.92 10.23
C MET A 27 -5.40 -6.81 10.39
N LEU A 28 -4.37 -6.56 9.58
CA LEU A 28 -3.04 -7.05 9.87
C LEU A 28 -2.31 -5.98 10.69
N SER A 29 -2.24 -6.18 12.01
CA SER A 29 -1.33 -5.39 12.85
C SER A 29 0.11 -5.57 12.36
N ASN A 30 0.91 -4.51 12.36
CA ASN A 30 2.34 -4.53 11.99
C ASN A 30 2.64 -4.81 10.49
N VAL A 31 1.73 -4.48 9.58
CA VAL A 31 2.00 -4.51 8.14
C VAL A 31 2.45 -3.13 7.68
N ILE A 32 3.64 -3.05 7.11
CA ILE A 32 4.09 -1.86 6.39
C ILE A 32 3.34 -1.77 5.07
N SER A 33 2.84 -0.59 4.72
CA SER A 33 2.01 -0.42 3.54
C SER A 33 2.47 0.74 2.67
N LEU A 34 2.37 0.58 1.34
CA LEU A 34 2.57 1.64 0.37
C LEU A 34 1.30 1.78 -0.48
N HIS A 35 0.67 2.93 -0.39
CA HIS A 35 -0.55 3.28 -1.13
C HIS A 35 -0.19 4.18 -2.31
N CYS A 36 -0.42 3.70 -3.53
CA CYS A 36 -0.10 4.44 -4.75
C CYS A 36 -1.36 4.74 -5.56
N TYR A 37 -1.58 6.01 -5.93
CA TYR A 37 -2.77 6.38 -6.72
C TYR A 37 -2.63 7.70 -7.49
N GLY A 38 -3.44 7.84 -8.55
CA GLY A 38 -3.55 9.05 -9.35
C GLY A 38 -4.64 9.99 -8.82
N LEU A 39 -4.34 11.29 -8.71
CA LEU A 39 -5.31 12.31 -8.28
C LEU A 39 -6.41 12.57 -9.32
N MET A 40 -6.14 12.24 -10.59
CA MET A 40 -7.10 12.38 -11.70
C MET A 40 -7.62 11.00 -12.15
N ASP A 41 -7.50 9.98 -11.30
CA ASP A 41 -7.96 8.63 -11.61
C ASP A 41 -9.49 8.57 -11.67
N GLN A 42 -10.02 8.33 -12.88
CA GLN A 42 -11.46 8.15 -13.11
C GLN A 42 -11.90 6.68 -13.03
N VAL A 43 -10.97 5.73 -12.99
CA VAL A 43 -11.23 4.29 -12.89
C VAL A 43 -11.37 3.88 -11.43
N THR A 44 -10.42 4.32 -10.59
CA THR A 44 -10.51 4.23 -9.14
C THR A 44 -10.38 5.63 -8.54
N PRO A 45 -11.47 6.24 -8.07
CA PRO A 45 -11.40 7.55 -7.43
C PRO A 45 -10.41 7.55 -6.25
N PRO A 46 -9.58 8.61 -6.11
CA PRO A 46 -8.49 8.68 -5.12
C PRO A 46 -8.99 8.52 -3.68
N GLU A 47 -10.24 8.87 -3.40
CA GLU A 47 -10.87 8.74 -2.08
C GLU A 47 -10.89 7.29 -1.60
N LYS A 48 -10.94 6.31 -2.51
CA LYS A 48 -10.87 4.89 -2.15
C LYS A 48 -9.50 4.52 -1.59
N SER A 49 -8.43 5.00 -2.22
CA SER A 49 -7.06 4.79 -1.75
C SER A 49 -6.82 5.49 -0.41
N VAL A 50 -7.31 6.72 -0.25
CA VAL A 50 -7.27 7.46 1.02
C VAL A 50 -8.04 6.73 2.13
N SER A 51 -9.23 6.21 1.83
CA SER A 51 -10.00 5.42 2.79
C SER A 51 -9.26 4.15 3.21
N LEU A 52 -8.56 3.49 2.28
CA LEU A 52 -7.80 2.28 2.57
C LEU A 52 -6.57 2.61 3.42
N GLN A 53 -5.86 3.70 3.11
CA GLN A 53 -4.75 4.20 3.92
C GLN A 53 -5.15 4.41 5.38
N LYS A 54 -6.29 5.08 5.62
CA LYS A 54 -6.82 5.30 6.97
C LYS A 54 -7.11 4.00 7.73
N LEU A 55 -7.48 2.92 7.04
CA LEU A 55 -7.69 1.62 7.69
C LEU A 55 -6.37 1.05 8.21
N PHE A 56 -5.28 1.17 7.45
CA PHE A 56 -3.94 0.73 7.88
C PHE A 56 -3.42 1.60 9.03
N GLU A 57 -3.59 2.92 8.94
CA GLU A 57 -3.23 3.86 10.01
C GLU A 57 -3.98 3.52 11.31
N ASN A 58 -5.30 3.29 11.25
CA ASN A 58 -6.11 2.95 12.41
C ASN A 58 -5.84 1.54 12.98
N ALA A 59 -5.36 0.61 12.16
CA ALA A 59 -5.02 -0.75 12.57
C ALA A 59 -3.67 -0.83 13.32
N GLY A 60 -2.98 0.30 13.55
CA GLY A 60 -1.67 0.31 14.18
C GLY A 60 -0.58 -0.22 13.25
N SER A 61 -0.70 0.01 11.94
CA SER A 61 0.42 -0.17 11.02
C SER A 61 1.52 0.82 11.40
N ASP A 62 2.71 0.31 11.73
CA ASP A 62 3.85 1.14 12.13
C ASP A 62 4.33 2.08 11.02
N LEU A 63 4.09 1.72 9.75
CA LEU A 63 4.62 2.43 8.59
C LEU A 63 3.63 2.39 7.42
N VAL A 64 2.93 3.50 7.23
CA VAL A 64 2.01 3.73 6.10
C VAL A 64 2.61 4.80 5.19
N HIS A 65 2.93 4.42 3.96
CA HIS A 65 3.51 5.28 2.93
C HIS A 65 2.49 5.65 1.86
N GLU A 66 2.70 6.81 1.25
CA GLU A 66 1.86 7.32 0.17
C GLU A 66 2.70 7.76 -1.03
N PHE A 67 2.30 7.28 -2.22
CA PHE A 67 2.68 7.83 -3.51
C PHE A 67 1.43 8.37 -4.23
N LYS A 68 1.36 9.68 -4.44
CA LYS A 68 0.31 10.29 -5.25
C LYS A 68 0.89 11.03 -6.44
N HIS A 69 0.25 10.89 -7.60
CA HIS A 69 0.65 11.60 -8.82
C HIS A 69 -0.53 12.29 -9.48
N ARG A 70 -0.27 13.33 -10.27
CA ARG A 70 -1.33 14.16 -10.91
C ARG A 70 -1.99 13.51 -12.13
N ARG A 71 -1.59 12.29 -12.52
CA ARG A 71 -2.10 11.62 -13.73
C ARG A 71 -3.34 10.77 -13.41
N GLY A 72 -3.87 10.11 -14.43
CA GLY A 72 -4.99 9.16 -14.30
C GLY A 72 -4.59 7.83 -13.65
N HIS A 73 -5.33 6.76 -13.94
CA HIS A 73 -5.23 5.46 -13.27
C HIS A 73 -3.84 4.78 -13.27
N ILE A 74 -3.01 5.07 -14.27
CA ILE A 74 -1.76 4.35 -14.51
C ILE A 74 -0.61 5.03 -13.76
N ILE A 75 0.01 4.28 -12.85
CA ILE A 75 1.28 4.65 -12.21
C ILE A 75 2.41 4.29 -13.18
N PRO A 76 3.20 5.27 -13.66
CA PRO A 76 4.27 4.98 -14.61
C PRO A 76 5.40 4.21 -13.92
N SER A 77 5.75 3.03 -14.42
CA SER A 77 6.87 2.23 -13.88
C SER A 77 8.23 2.88 -14.09
N SER A 78 8.33 3.90 -14.95
CA SER A 78 9.51 4.73 -15.16
C SER A 78 9.59 5.93 -14.22
N ASP A 79 8.60 6.14 -13.34
CA ASP A 79 8.61 7.23 -12.39
C ASP A 79 9.63 6.94 -11.28
N GLU A 80 10.71 7.72 -11.25
CA GLU A 80 11.82 7.52 -10.31
C GLU A 80 11.40 7.75 -8.86
N VAL A 81 10.44 8.64 -8.61
CA VAL A 81 9.93 8.92 -7.27
C VAL A 81 9.13 7.73 -6.76
N PHE A 82 8.27 7.15 -7.61
CA PHE A 82 7.57 5.90 -7.28
C PHE A 82 8.55 4.78 -6.96
N ARG A 83 9.58 4.58 -7.80
CA ARG A 83 10.59 3.54 -7.57
C ARG A 83 11.33 3.75 -6.25
N ALA A 84 11.74 4.97 -5.95
CA ALA A 84 12.44 5.29 -4.70
C ALA A 84 11.57 5.00 -3.47
N GLN A 85 10.28 5.36 -3.50
CA GLN A 85 9.35 5.06 -2.41
C GLN A 85 9.08 3.57 -2.26
N MET A 86 8.93 2.85 -3.37
CA MET A 86 8.77 1.39 -3.36
C MET A 86 9.98 0.70 -2.73
N LEU A 87 11.20 1.08 -3.13
CA LEU A 87 12.43 0.53 -2.56
C LEU A 87 12.55 0.82 -1.06
N LYS A 88 12.29 2.06 -0.64
CA LYS A 88 12.28 2.44 0.78
C LYS A 88 11.31 1.56 1.59
N CYS A 89 10.09 1.37 1.09
CA CYS A 89 9.09 0.55 1.76
C CYS A 89 9.52 -0.93 1.89
N ILE A 90 10.21 -1.47 0.87
CA ILE A 90 10.77 -2.83 0.89
C ILE A 90 11.92 -2.94 1.91
N GLU A 91 12.82 -1.95 1.96
CA GLU A 91 13.95 -1.93 2.90
C GLU A 91 13.48 -1.86 4.37
N GLU A 92 12.46 -1.06 4.65
CA GLU A 92 11.85 -0.96 5.98
C GLU A 92 11.18 -2.29 6.38
N ALA A 93 10.47 -2.94 5.45
CA ALA A 93 9.88 -4.26 5.68
C ALA A 93 10.94 -5.35 5.93
N ALA A 94 12.02 -5.33 5.15
CA ALA A 94 13.13 -6.28 5.33
C ALA A 94 13.86 -6.08 6.67
N THR A 95 13.94 -4.85 7.17
CA THR A 95 14.54 -4.54 8.48
C THR A 95 13.64 -4.98 9.63
N ALA A 96 12.33 -4.75 9.51
CA ALA A 96 11.36 -5.17 10.51
C ALA A 96 11.36 -6.69 10.73
N ILE A 97 11.60 -7.50 9.69
CA ILE A 97 11.69 -8.98 9.77
C ILE A 97 12.91 -9.47 10.57
N LYS A 98 13.97 -8.68 10.68
CA LYS A 98 15.22 -9.09 11.35
C LYS A 98 15.21 -8.85 12.88
N LEU A 99 14.15 -8.25 13.41
CA LEU A 99 13.87 -8.04 14.84
C LEU A 99 12.88 -9.09 15.34
#